data_AF-A0AAV6UI79-F1
#
_entry.id   AF-A0AAV6UI79-F1
#
_cell.length_a   1.000
_cell.length_b   1.000
_cell.length_c   1.000
_cell.angle_alpha   90.00
_cell.angle_beta   90.00
_cell.angle_gamma   90.00
#
_symmetry.space_group_name_H-M   'P 1'
#
loop_
_entity.id
_entity.type
_entity.pdbx_description
1 polymer ?
#
loop_
_entity_poly.entity_id
_entity_poly.type
_entity_poly.pdbx_seq_one_letter_code
_entity_poly.pdbx_strand_id
1 'polypeptide(L)' 'MNCYRKLRKDELKSLADELGLECVAGARVIDFKKFIEGSSIFNDDPDFVEIMATNIFQERSHDPMEPEKLKLKRVEAELE' A
#
# COMPACT_ATOMS: atom_id res chain seq x y z
N MET A 1 7.33 8.13 4.80
CA MET A 1 7.91 7.11 5.73
C MET A 1 7.56 5.77 5.11
N ASN A 2 8.50 4.93 4.69
CA ASN A 2 8.16 3.72 3.91
C ASN A 2 7.43 2.64 4.74
N CYS A 3 6.12 2.82 4.98
CA CYS A 3 5.25 1.97 5.79
C CYS A 3 5.20 0.54 5.25
N TYR A 4 5.27 0.37 3.92
CA TYR A 4 5.30 -0.94 3.26
C TYR A 4 6.48 -1.82 3.73
N ARG A 5 7.57 -1.24 4.26
CA ARG A 5 8.69 -2.02 4.81
C ARG A 5 8.35 -2.69 6.13
N LYS A 6 7.33 -2.21 6.84
CA LYS A 6 6.83 -2.75 8.12
C LYS A 6 5.66 -3.73 7.94
N LEU A 7 5.19 -3.93 6.71
CA LEU A 7 4.18 -4.93 6.36
C LEU A 7 4.77 -6.35 6.40
N ARG A 8 3.95 -7.30 6.86
CA ARG A 8 4.18 -8.74 6.85
C ARG A 8 3.91 -9.31 5.46
N LYS A 9 4.24 -10.60 5.27
CA LYS A 9 4.04 -11.30 3.99
C LYS A 9 2.59 -11.23 3.52
N ASP A 10 1.64 -11.49 4.40
CA ASP A 10 0.22 -11.51 4.05
C ASP A 10 -0.28 -10.09 3.70
N GLU A 11 0.17 -9.07 4.43
CA GLU A 11 -0.15 -7.66 4.17
C GLU A 11 0.45 -7.15 2.85
N LEU A 12 1.69 -7.56 2.52
CA LEU A 12 2.30 -7.27 1.22
C LEU A 12 1.57 -7.97 0.08
N LYS A 13 0.99 -9.15 0.35
CA LYS A 13 0.15 -9.83 -0.62
C LYS A 13 -1.15 -9.07 -0.84
N SER A 14 -1.84 -8.66 0.22
CA SER A 14 -3.03 -7.80 0.10
C SER A 14 -2.73 -6.50 -0.65
N LEU A 15 -1.59 -5.86 -0.35
CA LEU A 15 -1.15 -4.65 -1.06
C LEU A 15 -0.94 -4.94 -2.55
N ALA A 16 -0.28 -6.04 -2.89
CA ALA A 16 -0.09 -6.43 -4.28
C ALA A 16 -1.42 -6.74 -4.98
N ASP A 17 -2.33 -7.46 -4.32
CA ASP A 17 -3.67 -7.75 -4.84
C ASP A 17 -4.46 -6.45 -5.09
N GLU A 18 -4.40 -5.47 -4.17
CA GLU A 18 -5.04 -4.15 -4.34
C GLU A 18 -4.40 -3.30 -5.44
N LEU A 19 -3.09 -3.44 -5.64
CA LEU A 19 -2.39 -2.82 -6.77
C LEU A 19 -2.59 -3.59 -8.08
N GLY A 20 -3.34 -4.70 -8.09
CA GLY A 20 -3.53 -5.54 -9.27
C GLY A 20 -2.24 -6.23 -9.75
N LEU A 21 -1.28 -6.39 -8.84
CA LEU A 21 0.02 -7.00 -9.08
C LEU A 21 -0.04 -8.49 -8.72
N GLU A 22 0.00 -9.37 -9.71
CA GLU A 22 0.08 -10.82 -9.48
C GLU A 22 1.45 -11.20 -8.88
N CYS A 23 1.47 -11.41 -7.57
CA CYS A 23 2.65 -11.92 -6.89
C CYS A 23 2.71 -13.44 -6.91
N VAL A 24 3.91 -13.98 -7.15
CA VAL A 24 4.16 -15.42 -7.13
C VAL A 24 3.86 -15.99 -5.74
N ALA A 25 2.89 -16.92 -5.68
CA ALA A 25 2.55 -17.63 -4.47
C ALA A 25 3.79 -18.35 -3.90
N GLY A 26 4.17 -18.02 -2.66
CA GLY A 26 5.35 -18.58 -2.01
C GLY A 26 6.58 -17.66 -1.99
N ALA A 27 6.58 -16.54 -2.71
CA ALA A 27 7.69 -15.57 -2.71
C ALA A 27 8.05 -15.07 -1.28
N ARG A 28 9.31 -14.68 -1.07
CA ARG A 28 9.75 -14.15 0.22
C ARG A 28 9.31 -12.69 0.38
N VAL A 29 9.19 -12.22 1.62
CA VAL A 29 8.86 -10.82 1.94
C VAL A 29 9.76 -9.82 1.19
N ILE A 30 11.04 -10.14 1.03
CA ILE A 30 11.99 -9.30 0.28
C ILE A 30 11.62 -9.24 -1.21
N ASP A 31 11.22 -10.37 -1.79
CA ASP A 31 10.87 -10.47 -3.20
C ASP A 31 9.56 -9.69 -3.48
N PHE A 32 8.57 -9.75 -2.56
CA PHE A 32 7.36 -8.92 -2.61
C PHE A 32 7.67 -7.43 -2.58
N LYS A 33 8.55 -6.99 -1.67
CA LYS A 33 8.94 -5.57 -1.58
C LYS A 33 9.59 -5.08 -2.86
N LYS A 34 10.50 -5.88 -3.43
CA LYS A 34 11.14 -5.56 -4.72
C LYS A 34 10.15 -5.54 -5.87
N PHE A 35 9.15 -6.42 -5.85
CA PHE A 35 8.13 -6.48 -6.89
C PHE A 35 7.24 -5.24 -6.88
N ILE A 36 6.82 -4.79 -5.68
CA ILE A 36 6.07 -3.56 -5.52
C ILE A 36 6.94 -2.34 -5.90
N GLU A 37 8.15 -2.23 -5.35
CA GLU A 37 9.10 -1.14 -5.67
C GLU A 37 9.46 -1.09 -7.18
N GLY A 38 9.46 -2.24 -7.85
CA GLY A 38 9.74 -2.37 -9.29
C GLY A 38 8.51 -2.28 -10.19
N SER A 39 7.32 -2.12 -9.63
CA SER A 39 6.08 -2.02 -10.42
C SER A 39 5.98 -0.67 -11.12
N SER A 40 5.30 -0.62 -12.27
CA SER A 40 4.98 0.65 -12.93
C SER A 40 4.15 1.55 -12.00
N ILE A 41 3.24 0.98 -11.23
CA ILE A 41 2.37 1.72 -10.30
C ILE A 41 3.18 2.45 -9.24
N PHE A 42 4.20 1.81 -8.66
CA PHE A 42 5.08 2.48 -7.69
C PHE A 42 5.93 3.59 -8.34
N ASN A 43 6.30 3.44 -9.61
CA ASN A 43 7.04 4.47 -10.33
C ASN A 43 6.16 5.64 -10.80
N ASP A 44 4.90 5.35 -11.15
CA ASP A 44 3.93 6.33 -11.62
C ASP A 44 3.31 7.11 -10.45
N ASP A 45 2.94 6.43 -9.36
CA ASP A 45 2.33 7.01 -8.17
C ASP A 45 2.85 6.34 -6.87
N PRO A 46 4.06 6.68 -6.42
CA PRO A 46 4.64 6.14 -5.19
C PRO A 46 3.84 6.55 -3.94
N ASP A 47 3.20 7.72 -3.96
CA ASP A 47 2.38 8.24 -2.85
C ASP A 47 1.12 7.40 -2.67
N PHE A 48 0.48 6.97 -3.76
CA PHE A 48 -0.63 6.03 -3.71
C PHE A 48 -0.23 4.70 -3.10
N VAL A 49 0.91 4.13 -3.48
CA VAL A 49 1.40 2.88 -2.87
C VAL A 49 1.70 3.06 -1.39
N GLU A 50 2.25 4.21 -0.98
CA GLU A 50 2.48 4.51 0.44
C GLU A 50 1.16 4.66 1.21
N ILE A 51 0.14 5.28 0.61
CA ILE A 51 -1.22 5.39 1.17
C ILE A 51 -1.84 4.01 1.36
N MET A 52 -1.84 3.16 0.33
CA MET A 52 -2.42 1.81 0.39
C MET A 52 -1.70 0.95 1.43
N ALA A 53 -0.36 1.01 1.47
CA ALA A 53 0.43 0.35 2.48
C ALA A 53 0.14 0.86 3.89
N THR A 54 -0.11 2.16 4.04
CA THR A 54 -0.47 2.78 5.32
C THR A 54 -1.86 2.34 5.77
N ASN A 55 -2.83 2.25 4.86
CA ASN A 55 -4.17 1.74 5.16
C ASN A 55 -4.11 0.31 5.70
N ILE A 56 -3.42 -0.59 5.00
CA ILE A 56 -3.26 -2.00 5.43
C ILE A 56 -2.54 -2.07 6.79
N PHE A 57 -1.51 -1.24 7.00
CA PHE A 57 -0.78 -1.19 8.28
C PHE A 57 -1.65 -0.64 9.43
N GLN A 58 -2.51 0.33 9.15
CA GLN A 58 -3.46 0.92 10.10
C GLN A 58 -4.58 -0.05 10.44
N GLU A 59 -5.11 -0.79 9.47
CA GLU A 59 -6.08 -1.88 9.69
C GLU A 59 -5.52 -2.95 10.65
N ARG A 60 -4.21 -3.24 10.58
CA ARG A 60 -3.57 -4.12 11.57
C ARG A 60 -3.50 -3.51 12.97
N SER A 61 -3.36 -2.19 13.09
CA SER A 61 -3.13 -1.50 14.37
C SER A 61 -4.38 -0.97 15.04
N HIS A 62 -5.53 -0.92 14.36
CA HIS A 62 -6.71 -0.21 14.87
C HIS A 62 -8.03 -0.94 14.58
N ASP A 63 -8.78 -1.16 15.66
CA ASP A 63 -10.24 -1.06 15.75
C ASP A 63 -10.83 0.00 14.79
N PRO A 64 -12.10 -0.14 14.35
CA PRO A 64 -12.71 0.42 13.12
C PRO A 64 -12.94 1.94 13.09
N MET A 65 -12.07 2.74 13.70
CA MET A 65 -12.24 4.20 13.78
C MET A 65 -11.24 4.91 12.87
N GLU A 66 -11.78 5.45 11.78
CA GLU A 66 -11.26 6.52 10.91
C GLU A 66 -10.47 6.17 9.63
N PRO A 67 -11.07 5.43 8.67
CA PRO A 67 -10.68 5.55 7.26
C PRO A 67 -11.11 6.90 6.60
N GLU A 68 -11.86 7.75 7.31
CA GLU A 68 -12.38 9.01 6.74
C GLU A 68 -11.34 10.13 6.56
N LYS A 69 -10.24 10.16 7.34
CA LYS A 69 -9.27 11.27 7.26
C LYS A 69 -8.32 11.21 6.07
N LEU A 70 -8.17 10.06 5.41
CA LEU A 70 -7.23 9.93 4.28
C LEU A 70 -7.88 10.27 2.93
N LYS A 71 -9.21 10.16 2.81
CA LYS A 71 -9.94 10.55 1.59
C LYS A 71 -10.13 12.07 1.45
N LEU A 72 -10.08 12.82 2.55
CA LEU A 72 -10.34 14.27 2.54
C LEU A 72 -9.22 15.13 1.95
N LYS A 73 -7.98 14.63 1.81
CA LYS A 73 -6.87 15.45 1.26
C LYS A 73 -6.58 15.27 -0.23
N ARG A 74 -7.03 14.19 -0.87
CA ARG A 74 -6.79 13.99 -2.31
C ARG A 74 -7.81 14.71 -3.20
N VAL A 75 -9.03 14.91 -2.71
CA VAL A 75 -10.08 15.62 -3.48
C VAL A 75 -9.85 17.14 -3.51
N GLU A 76 -9.23 17.72 -2.47
CA GLU A 76 -8.94 19.16 -2.45
C GLU A 76 -7.77 19.57 -3.39
N ALA A 77 -6.92 18.62 -3.82
CA ALA A 77 -5.78 18.92 -4.68
C ALA A 77 -6.08 18.86 -6.20
N GLU A 78 -7.25 18.39 -6.62
CA GLU A 78 -7.70 18.39 -8.03
C GLU A 78 -8.66 19.56 -8.35
N LEU A 79 -8.99 20.41 -7.37
CA LEU A 79 -9.99 21.48 -7.48
C LEU A 79 -9.41 22.91 -7.38
N GLU A 80 -8.08 23.07 -7.36
CA GLU A 80 -7.37 24.34 -7.60
C GLU A 80 -6.67 24.35 -8.96
#